data_AF-A0A0J8UIY8-F1
#
_entry.id   AF-A0A0J8UIY8-F1
#
_cell.length_a   1.000
_cell.length_b   1.000
_cell.length_c   1.000
_cell.angle_alpha   90.00
_cell.angle_beta   90.00
_cell.angle_gamma   90.00
#
_symmetry.space_group_name_H-M   'P 1'
#
loop_
_entity.id
_entity.type
_entity.pdbx_description
1 polymer ?
#
loop_
_entity_poly.entity_id
_entity_poly.type
_entity_poly.pdbx_seq_one_letter_code
_entity_poly.pdbx_strand_id
1 'polypeptide(L)'
;MVNSKVLARPALQLSIAASRRPLPTVSQRQFAQLTRPVIRTRRGVIEHSAPRRTNATAASPSPAPKPKKRAGFFRWSYRLFLLSLVGGVGALGHSIYLLRHPAEQFAPDPEKKTLVILGTGWGSVSLLKKLDTANYNVVVISPRNFFLFTPLLPSCTTGLIEHRSIMEPVRNILRHKSATVKYYEAKATKIDYERKVVQISDESEIKGDTSQTEVPFDMLVVGVGAANATFGIPGVKEHSCFLKEVGDAQKIRTRIMDCVETAIFKDQTPEEVKRLLHMVVVGGGPTGVEFAGELQDFFNEDLKKWIPDIKDNFHVTLVEALPNVLPMFSKQLIDYTESTFKEEAITIRTKTMVKNVTDKYIEAEVTNPDGSKEMEKIPYGLLVWATGNAVRPVVKDLMSQIPAQKNSRRGLTVNEYLVVNGTENIWAVGDCAITNYAPTAQVASQEGAFLARLFNTMAKTEAIEKDLKKLSVAQYEAKDDEKRNQLLDEIRALQKQLRRTKQIGPFQYSHQGSLAYIGKERAVADISWLSGNIASGGTLTYLFWRSAYLSMCFSTRNRVLVALDWVKARLFGRDVSRE
;
A
#
# COMPACT_ATOMS: atom_id res chain seq x y z
N MET A 1 57.50 41.45 15.81
CA MET A 1 57.61 42.71 15.04
C MET A 1 56.41 43.58 15.36
N VAL A 2 56.67 44.68 16.08
CA VAL A 2 56.06 46.03 16.03
C VAL A 2 54.55 46.19 15.75
N ASN A 3 53.86 46.72 16.79
CA ASN A 3 52.73 47.68 16.83
C ASN A 3 51.52 47.50 15.89
N SER A 4 50.28 47.54 16.40
CA SER A 4 49.69 48.78 16.91
C SER A 4 48.37 48.56 17.67
N LYS A 5 48.16 49.45 18.66
CA LYS A 5 47.05 49.59 19.62
C LYS A 5 45.77 50.14 18.97
N VAL A 6 44.61 49.93 19.63
CA VAL A 6 43.54 50.91 20.05
C VAL A 6 42.39 50.07 20.68
N LEU A 7 42.25 49.93 22.02
CA LEU A 7 41.42 50.70 22.99
C LEU A 7 40.00 51.04 22.47
N ALA A 8 38.87 50.69 23.10
CA ALA A 8 38.47 50.91 24.49
C ALA A 8 37.24 50.05 24.94
N ARG A 9 37.14 49.80 26.25
CA ARG A 9 35.98 49.34 27.06
C ARG A 9 35.26 50.58 27.70
N PRO A 10 34.35 50.48 28.69
CA PRO A 10 33.01 49.82 28.79
C PRO A 10 31.92 50.79 29.37
N ALA A 11 30.64 50.38 29.45
CA ALA A 11 29.62 50.88 30.42
C ALA A 11 28.41 49.89 30.37
N LEU A 12 27.95 49.14 31.38
CA LEU A 12 27.53 49.34 32.78
C LEU A 12 26.24 50.17 32.99
N GLN A 13 25.22 49.47 33.52
CA GLN A 13 24.07 49.92 34.34
C GLN A 13 22.97 50.76 33.64
N LEU A 14 21.67 50.68 33.97
CA LEU A 14 20.99 50.46 35.25
C LEU A 14 19.51 50.08 35.03
N SER A 15 18.96 49.35 36.01
CA SER A 15 17.53 49.05 36.25
C SER A 15 16.74 50.28 36.68
N ILE A 16 15.47 50.40 36.27
CA ILE A 16 14.44 51.18 37.00
C ILE A 16 13.10 50.42 36.96
N ALA A 17 12.64 50.05 38.16
CA ALA A 17 11.25 49.74 38.47
C ALA A 17 10.50 51.04 38.85
N ALA A 18 9.23 51.17 38.45
CA ALA A 18 8.29 52.06 39.13
C ALA A 18 6.82 51.66 38.85
N SER A 19 6.00 51.91 39.85
CA SER A 19 4.69 51.36 40.14
C SER A 19 3.49 52.26 39.79
N ARG A 20 2.33 51.62 39.58
CA ARG A 20 0.94 52.00 40.01
C ARG A 20 0.19 53.22 39.41
N ARG A 21 -0.92 52.87 38.69
CA ARG A 21 -2.36 53.30 38.80
C ARG A 21 -2.77 54.79 38.53
N PRO A 22 -4.09 55.13 38.30
CA PRO A 22 -5.26 54.38 37.77
C PRO A 22 -6.23 55.14 36.79
N LEU A 23 -7.11 54.37 36.10
CA LEU A 23 -8.54 54.61 35.66
C LEU A 23 -8.90 55.77 34.67
N PRO A 24 -10.11 55.82 34.01
CA PRO A 24 -11.31 54.96 34.10
C PRO A 24 -12.03 54.54 32.76
N THR A 25 -12.90 53.52 32.90
CA THR A 25 -14.22 53.23 32.27
C THR A 25 -14.59 53.67 30.84
N VAL A 26 -15.06 52.73 29.98
CA VAL A 26 -16.36 52.81 29.25
C VAL A 26 -16.92 51.40 28.93
N SER A 27 -18.03 51.08 29.61
CA SER A 27 -19.25 50.34 29.23
C SER A 27 -19.26 49.32 28.06
N GLN A 28 -19.43 48.03 28.43
CA GLN A 28 -20.10 46.98 27.65
C GLN A 28 -21.64 47.12 27.72
N ARG A 29 -22.35 46.82 26.62
CA ARG A 29 -23.73 46.28 26.67
C ARG A 29 -23.94 45.26 25.54
N GLN A 30 -24.13 44.00 25.93
CA GLN A 30 -24.91 43.01 25.19
C GLN A 30 -26.37 43.09 25.68
N PHE A 31 -27.35 42.88 24.81
CA PHE A 31 -28.28 41.72 24.86
C PHE A 31 -29.45 41.89 23.86
N ALA A 32 -29.53 40.90 22.97
CA ALA A 32 -30.71 40.10 22.64
C ALA A 32 -31.97 40.63 21.91
N GLN A 33 -32.42 39.72 21.03
CA GLN A 33 -33.78 39.36 20.62
C GLN A 33 -34.45 40.08 19.44
N LEU A 34 -34.57 39.29 18.37
CA LEU A 34 -35.35 39.50 17.15
C LEU A 34 -36.71 38.80 17.26
N THR A 35 -37.81 39.53 17.02
CA THR A 35 -39.09 38.95 16.59
C THR A 35 -39.80 39.86 15.57
N ARG A 36 -40.44 39.21 14.58
CA ARG A 36 -41.15 39.70 13.37
C ARG A 36 -42.32 40.67 13.65
N PRO A 37 -42.85 41.40 12.63
CA PRO A 37 -43.97 40.93 11.77
C PRO A 37 -43.83 41.34 10.28
N VAL A 38 -44.23 40.55 9.26
CA VAL A 38 -45.55 40.28 8.63
C VAL A 38 -46.23 41.48 7.93
N ILE A 39 -46.49 41.26 6.63
CA ILE A 39 -46.99 42.13 5.56
C ILE A 39 -48.53 42.20 5.54
N ARG A 40 -49.14 43.35 5.17
CA ARG A 40 -50.31 43.40 4.26
C ARG A 40 -50.70 44.80 3.72
N THR A 41 -50.59 44.93 2.39
CA THR A 41 -51.54 45.50 1.40
C THR A 41 -52.41 46.73 1.71
N ARG A 42 -52.40 47.73 0.80
CA ARG A 42 -53.52 48.01 -0.14
C ARG A 42 -53.20 49.07 -1.20
N ARG A 43 -53.92 48.94 -2.32
CA ARG A 43 -53.93 49.70 -3.59
C ARG A 43 -54.48 51.13 -3.46
N GLY A 44 -54.11 51.99 -4.41
CA GLY A 44 -54.87 53.19 -4.80
C GLY A 44 -54.30 53.84 -6.06
N VAL A 45 -55.11 53.88 -7.12
CA VAL A 45 -54.85 54.41 -8.47
C VAL A 45 -55.35 55.84 -8.55
N ILE A 46 -54.65 56.76 -9.25
CA ILE A 46 -55.26 57.92 -9.95
C ILE A 46 -54.46 58.24 -11.23
N GLU A 47 -55.18 58.32 -12.35
CA GLU A 47 -54.80 58.80 -13.69
C GLU A 47 -55.17 60.27 -13.89
N HIS A 48 -54.47 60.96 -14.81
CA HIS A 48 -54.84 62.09 -15.70
C HIS A 48 -53.54 62.85 -16.04
N SER A 49 -53.21 63.38 -17.24
CA SER A 49 -53.89 63.62 -18.52
C SER A 49 -52.83 64.09 -19.55
N ALA A 50 -53.08 63.88 -20.86
CA ALA A 50 -52.21 64.09 -22.04
C ALA A 50 -52.06 65.59 -22.48
N PRO A 51 -51.60 65.99 -23.70
CA PRO A 51 -50.82 65.33 -24.79
C PRO A 51 -49.71 66.21 -25.45
N ARG A 52 -48.78 65.63 -26.24
CA ARG A 52 -48.20 66.31 -27.43
C ARG A 52 -47.54 65.34 -28.42
N ARG A 53 -47.94 65.45 -29.70
CA ARG A 53 -47.38 64.72 -30.85
C ARG A 53 -46.10 65.39 -31.36
N THR A 54 -45.07 64.61 -31.67
CA THR A 54 -44.21 64.78 -32.86
C THR A 54 -43.67 63.42 -33.30
N ASN A 55 -43.63 63.22 -34.63
CA ASN A 55 -43.25 61.98 -35.30
C ASN A 55 -41.76 61.67 -35.12
N ALA A 56 -41.44 60.45 -34.66
CA ALA A 56 -40.12 59.85 -34.83
C ALA A 56 -40.26 58.32 -34.92
N THR A 57 -39.90 57.79 -36.10
CA THR A 57 -39.32 56.47 -36.40
C THR A 57 -39.84 55.23 -35.65
N ALA A 58 -40.42 54.30 -36.41
CA ALA A 58 -40.76 52.95 -35.98
C ALA A 58 -39.60 52.26 -35.25
N ALA A 59 -39.75 52.05 -33.94
CA ALA A 59 -38.90 51.17 -33.16
C ALA A 59 -39.35 49.71 -33.36
N SER A 60 -38.44 48.88 -33.84
CA SER A 60 -38.62 47.42 -33.99
C SER A 60 -39.04 46.77 -32.67
N PRO A 61 -39.93 45.74 -32.68
CA PRO A 61 -40.28 45.03 -31.45
C PRO A 61 -39.04 44.35 -30.86
N SER A 62 -38.79 44.57 -29.56
CA SER A 62 -37.72 43.91 -28.82
C SER A 62 -37.92 42.38 -28.86
N PRO A 63 -36.88 41.57 -29.17
CA PRO A 63 -37.04 40.13 -29.26
C PRO A 63 -37.36 39.52 -27.90
N ALA A 64 -38.34 38.62 -27.85
CA ALA A 64 -38.67 37.86 -26.64
C ALA A 64 -37.42 37.16 -26.07
N PRO A 65 -37.23 37.12 -24.73
CA PRO A 65 -36.06 36.50 -24.13
C PRO A 65 -36.01 35.01 -24.51
N LYS A 66 -34.96 34.61 -25.23
CA LYS A 66 -34.75 33.22 -25.63
C LYS A 66 -34.74 32.31 -24.39
N PRO A 67 -35.42 31.14 -24.41
CA PRO A 67 -35.47 30.25 -23.26
C PRO A 67 -34.05 29.82 -22.87
N LYS A 68 -33.72 29.92 -21.58
CA LYS A 68 -32.39 29.62 -21.03
C LYS A 68 -32.04 28.13 -21.24
N LYS A 69 -31.41 27.79 -22.37
CA LYS A 69 -30.97 26.43 -22.74
C LYS A 69 -30.11 25.74 -21.67
N ARG A 70 -29.48 26.49 -20.76
CA ARG A 70 -28.66 25.97 -19.66
C ARG A 70 -29.45 25.13 -18.64
N ALA A 71 -30.73 25.44 -18.38
CA ALA A 71 -31.51 24.70 -17.37
C ALA A 71 -31.84 23.25 -17.79
N GLY A 72 -31.98 23.00 -19.09
CA GLY A 72 -32.20 21.65 -19.63
C GLY A 72 -30.95 20.77 -19.54
N PHE A 73 -29.77 21.33 -19.84
CA PHE A 73 -28.49 20.64 -19.73
C PHE A 73 -28.19 20.22 -18.29
N PHE A 74 -28.37 21.12 -17.31
CA PHE A 74 -28.17 20.78 -15.89
C PHE A 74 -29.16 19.73 -15.37
N ARG A 75 -30.42 19.76 -15.83
CA ARG A 75 -31.41 18.72 -15.47
C ARG A 75 -31.07 17.37 -16.09
N TRP A 76 -30.58 17.35 -17.33
CA TRP A 76 -30.15 16.14 -18.01
C TRP A 76 -28.87 15.56 -17.38
N SER A 77 -27.87 16.38 -17.10
CA SER A 77 -26.64 15.95 -16.42
C SER A 77 -26.92 15.44 -15.00
N TYR A 78 -27.82 16.09 -14.26
CA TYR A 78 -28.26 15.61 -12.95
C TYR A 78 -28.99 14.26 -13.03
N ARG A 79 -29.87 14.06 -14.02
CA ARG A 79 -30.55 12.77 -14.24
C ARG A 79 -29.56 11.66 -14.61
N LEU A 80 -28.58 11.95 -15.47
CA LEU A 80 -27.52 11.00 -15.80
C LEU A 80 -26.67 10.66 -14.57
N PHE A 81 -26.31 11.67 -13.76
CA PHE A 81 -25.59 11.44 -12.51
C PHE A 81 -26.39 10.54 -11.57
N LEU A 82 -27.70 10.80 -11.39
CA LEU A 82 -28.56 9.99 -10.53
C LEU A 82 -28.71 8.55 -11.06
N LEU A 83 -28.89 8.37 -12.37
CA LEU A 83 -28.96 7.05 -13.00
C LEU A 83 -27.65 6.27 -12.83
N SER A 84 -26.51 6.92 -13.06
CA SER A 84 -25.19 6.33 -12.82
C SER A 84 -24.97 5.98 -11.35
N LEU A 85 -25.46 6.81 -10.42
CA LEU A 85 -25.40 6.54 -8.98
C LEU A 85 -26.23 5.31 -8.61
N VAL A 86 -27.49 5.23 -9.06
CA VAL A 86 -28.36 4.07 -8.81
C VAL A 86 -27.78 2.80 -9.44
N GLY A 87 -27.32 2.89 -10.69
CA GLY A 87 -26.65 1.78 -11.36
C GLY A 87 -25.39 1.33 -10.63
N GLY A 88 -24.57 2.28 -10.14
CA GLY A 88 -23.37 2.00 -9.36
C GLY A 88 -23.67 1.32 -8.02
N VAL A 89 -24.69 1.79 -7.28
CA VAL A 89 -25.15 1.17 -6.03
C VAL A 89 -25.70 -0.23 -6.29
N GLY A 90 -26.49 -0.42 -7.36
CA GLY A 90 -27.01 -1.71 -7.76
C GLY A 90 -25.90 -2.71 -8.12
N ALA A 91 -24.91 -2.27 -8.91
CA ALA A 91 -23.75 -3.08 -9.28
C ALA A 91 -22.89 -3.46 -8.06
N LEU A 92 -22.68 -2.52 -7.14
CA LEU A 92 -21.99 -2.78 -5.88
C LEU A 92 -22.77 -3.79 -5.02
N GLY A 93 -24.08 -3.61 -4.89
CA GLY A 93 -24.96 -4.54 -4.17
C GLY A 93 -24.92 -5.96 -4.76
N HIS A 94 -24.97 -6.08 -6.08
CA HIS A 94 -24.84 -7.36 -6.77
C HIS A 94 -23.45 -7.99 -6.58
N SER A 95 -22.36 -7.19 -6.63
CA SER A 95 -21.01 -7.68 -6.36
C SER A 95 -20.88 -8.20 -4.92
N ILE A 96 -21.47 -7.53 -3.93
CA ILE A 96 -21.49 -7.96 -2.54
C ILE A 96 -22.32 -9.24 -2.39
N TYR A 97 -23.46 -9.35 -3.07
CA TYR A 97 -24.29 -10.55 -3.07
C TYR A 97 -23.50 -11.76 -3.57
N LEU A 98 -22.83 -11.65 -4.71
CA LEU A 98 -21.99 -12.72 -5.26
C LEU A 98 -20.86 -13.12 -4.30
N LEU A 99 -20.22 -12.14 -3.64
CA LEU A 99 -19.16 -12.41 -2.66
C LEU A 99 -19.64 -13.20 -1.43
N ARG A 100 -20.92 -13.11 -1.09
CA ARG A 100 -21.52 -13.83 0.04
C ARG A 100 -22.14 -15.17 -0.35
N HIS A 101 -22.37 -15.41 -1.64
CA HIS A 101 -23.03 -16.61 -2.17
C HIS A 101 -22.15 -17.27 -3.24
N PRO A 102 -21.00 -17.84 -2.85
CA PRO A 102 -20.10 -18.52 -3.79
C PRO A 102 -20.74 -19.82 -4.30
N ALA A 103 -20.59 -20.08 -5.61
CA ALA A 103 -21.04 -21.32 -6.25
C ALA A 103 -20.40 -22.56 -5.62
N GLU A 104 -20.99 -23.75 -5.74
CA GLU A 104 -20.36 -24.97 -5.24
C GLU A 104 -19.04 -25.27 -5.95
N GLN A 105 -18.09 -25.80 -5.19
CA GLN A 105 -16.78 -26.21 -5.69
C GLN A 105 -16.79 -27.72 -5.95
N PHE A 106 -16.25 -28.15 -7.08
CA PHE A 106 -16.05 -29.58 -7.30
C PHE A 106 -14.81 -30.08 -6.54
N ALA A 107 -14.82 -31.38 -6.23
CA ALA A 107 -13.75 -32.04 -5.48
C ALA A 107 -12.44 -32.12 -6.30
N PRO A 108 -11.28 -32.18 -5.62
CA PRO A 108 -9.99 -32.44 -6.28
C PRO A 108 -10.01 -33.77 -7.06
N ASP A 109 -9.35 -33.78 -8.22
CA ASP A 109 -9.26 -34.95 -9.10
C ASP A 109 -7.88 -35.60 -8.96
N PRO A 110 -7.76 -36.82 -8.41
CA PRO A 110 -6.47 -37.46 -8.17
C PRO A 110 -5.58 -37.62 -9.40
N GLU A 111 -6.12 -37.59 -10.63
CA GLU A 111 -5.31 -37.65 -11.86
C GLU A 111 -4.60 -36.33 -12.20
N LYS A 112 -5.00 -35.21 -11.58
CA LYS A 112 -4.42 -33.89 -11.86
C LYS A 112 -3.18 -33.63 -11.03
N LYS A 113 -2.25 -32.88 -11.63
CA LYS A 113 -1.03 -32.42 -10.97
C LYS A 113 -1.36 -31.59 -9.72
N THR A 114 -0.64 -31.84 -8.64
CA THR A 114 -0.72 -31.10 -7.39
C THR A 114 0.19 -29.86 -7.44
N LEU A 115 -0.44 -28.68 -7.39
CA LEU A 115 0.24 -27.39 -7.36
C LEU A 115 0.24 -26.84 -5.94
N VAL A 116 1.41 -26.82 -5.30
CA VAL A 116 1.61 -26.19 -4.00
C VAL A 116 2.05 -24.74 -4.18
N ILE A 117 1.38 -23.81 -3.51
CA ILE A 117 1.70 -22.39 -3.50
C ILE A 117 2.02 -21.97 -2.07
N LEU A 118 3.26 -21.50 -1.86
CA LEU A 118 3.71 -20.98 -0.57
C LEU A 118 3.48 -19.48 -0.48
N GLY A 119 2.89 -19.04 0.63
CA GLY A 119 2.62 -17.63 0.93
C GLY A 119 1.27 -17.12 0.42
N THR A 120 0.82 -16.04 1.04
CA THR A 120 -0.46 -15.35 0.77
C THR A 120 -0.22 -13.86 0.53
N GLY A 121 0.93 -13.52 -0.07
CA GLY A 121 1.31 -12.15 -0.42
C GLY A 121 0.93 -11.77 -1.85
N TRP A 122 1.51 -10.67 -2.33
CA TRP A 122 1.26 -10.10 -3.66
C TRP A 122 1.43 -11.10 -4.80
N GLY A 123 2.55 -11.82 -4.86
CA GLY A 123 2.82 -12.81 -5.92
C GLY A 123 1.85 -13.98 -5.89
N SER A 124 1.73 -14.65 -4.75
CA SER A 124 0.88 -15.83 -4.59
C SER A 124 -0.59 -15.52 -4.81
N VAL A 125 -1.10 -14.40 -4.30
CA VAL A 125 -2.52 -14.04 -4.46
C VAL A 125 -2.82 -13.55 -5.88
N SER A 126 -1.90 -12.85 -6.54
CA SER A 126 -2.06 -12.49 -7.96
C SER A 126 -2.08 -13.71 -8.87
N LEU A 127 -1.24 -14.72 -8.57
CA LEU A 127 -1.32 -16.04 -9.21
C LEU A 127 -2.69 -16.68 -8.95
N LEU A 128 -3.05 -16.85 -7.67
CA LEU A 128 -4.30 -17.49 -7.29
C LEU A 128 -5.49 -16.84 -7.97
N LYS A 129 -5.63 -15.51 -7.97
CA LYS A 129 -6.79 -14.83 -8.57
C LYS A 129 -7.00 -15.14 -10.05
N LYS A 130 -5.92 -15.34 -10.82
CA LYS A 130 -5.98 -15.58 -12.28
C LYS A 130 -5.82 -17.04 -12.70
N LEU A 131 -5.37 -17.89 -11.78
CA LEU A 131 -5.24 -19.33 -12.01
C LEU A 131 -6.63 -19.97 -12.17
N ASP A 132 -6.78 -20.80 -13.20
CA ASP A 132 -7.93 -21.70 -13.33
C ASP A 132 -7.63 -22.99 -12.55
N THR A 133 -8.23 -23.06 -11.37
CA THR A 133 -8.09 -24.18 -10.44
C THR A 133 -8.70 -25.47 -10.94
N ALA A 134 -9.50 -25.44 -12.01
CA ALA A 134 -10.03 -26.66 -12.62
C ALA A 134 -8.91 -27.55 -13.19
N ASN A 135 -7.75 -26.98 -13.49
CA ASN A 135 -6.65 -27.67 -14.14
C ASN A 135 -5.69 -28.38 -13.18
N TYR A 136 -5.77 -28.10 -11.87
CA TYR A 136 -4.77 -28.53 -10.88
C TYR A 136 -5.41 -28.86 -9.53
N ASN A 137 -4.80 -29.77 -8.77
CA ASN A 137 -5.08 -29.91 -7.34
C ASN A 137 -4.27 -28.86 -6.58
N VAL A 138 -4.91 -27.74 -6.22
CA VAL A 138 -4.20 -26.61 -5.62
C VAL A 138 -4.16 -26.72 -4.10
N VAL A 139 -2.97 -26.57 -3.53
CA VAL A 139 -2.73 -26.46 -2.09
C VAL A 139 -2.02 -25.15 -1.80
N VAL A 140 -2.56 -24.35 -0.88
CA VAL A 140 -1.96 -23.09 -0.43
C VAL A 140 -1.47 -23.26 1.00
N ILE A 141 -0.23 -22.85 1.27
CA ILE A 141 0.41 -23.00 2.57
C ILE A 141 0.95 -21.63 2.99
N SER A 142 0.44 -21.09 4.09
CA SER A 142 0.96 -19.85 4.67
C SER A 142 0.56 -19.72 6.13
N PRO A 143 1.46 -19.24 7.02
CA PRO A 143 1.10 -18.96 8.40
C PRO A 143 0.17 -17.75 8.53
N ARG A 144 -0.13 -17.06 7.42
CA ARG A 144 -1.00 -15.89 7.38
C ARG A 144 -2.24 -16.20 6.54
N ASN A 145 -3.41 -16.21 7.17
CA ASN A 145 -4.70 -16.53 6.54
C ASN A 145 -5.37 -15.39 5.78
N PHE A 146 -4.66 -14.29 5.54
CA PHE A 146 -5.12 -13.14 4.78
C PHE A 146 -4.04 -12.63 3.82
N PHE A 147 -4.50 -12.02 2.74
CA PHE A 147 -3.71 -11.10 1.93
C PHE A 147 -3.63 -9.74 2.62
N LEU A 148 -2.46 -9.12 2.60
CA LEU A 148 -2.22 -7.79 3.15
C LEU A 148 -1.90 -6.79 2.03
N PHE A 149 -2.70 -5.73 1.92
CA PHE A 149 -2.43 -4.62 1.01
C PHE A 149 -1.39 -3.67 1.62
N THR A 150 -0.13 -4.09 1.52
CA THR A 150 1.02 -3.44 2.19
C THR A 150 1.20 -1.93 1.94
N PRO A 151 0.84 -1.33 0.79
CA PRO A 151 1.07 0.10 0.58
C PRO A 151 0.28 1.03 1.49
N LEU A 152 -0.81 0.56 2.11
CA LEU A 152 -1.60 1.33 3.07
C LEU A 152 -1.30 0.95 4.53
N LEU A 153 -0.27 0.11 4.75
CA LEU A 153 0.14 -0.29 6.09
C LEU A 153 0.68 0.89 6.92
N PRO A 154 1.44 1.87 6.37
CA PRO A 154 1.86 3.05 7.13
C PRO A 154 0.67 3.80 7.76
N SER A 155 -0.43 3.98 7.03
CA SER A 155 -1.65 4.62 7.52
C SER A 155 -2.36 3.87 8.66
N CYS A 156 -2.07 2.57 8.84
CA CYS A 156 -2.62 1.78 9.95
C CYS A 156 -1.93 2.08 11.29
N THR A 157 -0.70 2.59 11.25
CA THR A 157 0.09 2.90 12.45
C THR A 157 -0.45 4.09 13.24
N THR A 158 -1.20 4.97 12.57
CA THR A 158 -1.77 6.20 13.13
C THR A 158 -3.29 6.18 13.27
N GLY A 159 -3.94 5.08 12.88
CA GLY A 159 -5.40 4.96 12.93
C GLY A 159 -6.14 5.70 11.81
N LEU A 160 -5.45 6.13 10.75
CA LEU A 160 -6.10 6.69 9.56
C LEU A 160 -6.87 5.62 8.78
N ILE A 161 -6.33 4.41 8.72
CA ILE A 161 -6.97 3.24 8.11
C ILE A 161 -6.97 2.10 9.13
N GLU A 162 -8.07 1.38 9.24
CA GLU A 162 -8.11 0.18 10.08
C GLU A 162 -7.38 -0.97 9.41
N HIS A 163 -6.60 -1.74 10.17
CA HIS A 163 -5.85 -2.86 9.59
C HIS A 163 -6.78 -3.87 8.88
N ARG A 164 -7.99 -4.11 9.42
CA ARG A 164 -8.99 -5.01 8.82
C ARG A 164 -9.51 -4.54 7.46
N SER A 165 -9.36 -3.26 7.14
CA SER A 165 -9.74 -2.64 5.87
C SER A 165 -8.75 -2.91 4.75
N ILE A 166 -7.49 -3.24 5.08
CA ILE A 166 -6.43 -3.57 4.11
C ILE A 166 -6.09 -5.08 4.08
N MET A 167 -6.85 -5.88 4.83
CA MET A 167 -6.75 -7.35 4.88
C MET A 167 -7.87 -7.99 4.07
N GLU A 168 -7.56 -9.05 3.33
CA GLU A 168 -8.55 -9.88 2.63
C GLU A 168 -8.35 -11.36 3.01
N PRO A 169 -9.33 -12.03 3.65
CA PRO A 169 -9.20 -13.44 4.02
C PRO A 169 -8.91 -14.32 2.80
N VAL A 170 -7.85 -15.12 2.89
CA VAL A 170 -7.44 -16.02 1.79
C VAL A 170 -8.52 -17.03 1.50
N ARG A 171 -9.19 -17.55 2.53
CA ARG A 171 -10.33 -18.47 2.36
C ARG A 171 -11.45 -17.86 1.53
N ASN A 172 -11.69 -16.54 1.62
CA ASN A 172 -12.67 -15.87 0.78
C ASN A 172 -12.25 -15.91 -0.71
N ILE A 173 -10.98 -15.59 -0.99
CA ILE A 173 -10.41 -15.68 -2.35
C ILE A 173 -10.52 -17.11 -2.90
N LEU A 174 -10.18 -18.11 -2.08
CA LEU A 174 -10.17 -19.52 -2.47
C LEU A 174 -11.58 -20.08 -2.69
N ARG A 175 -12.58 -19.66 -1.92
CA ARG A 175 -13.98 -20.14 -2.05
C ARG A 175 -14.64 -19.70 -3.36
N HIS A 176 -14.13 -18.64 -4.00
CA HIS A 176 -14.59 -18.14 -5.30
C HIS A 176 -13.88 -18.81 -6.50
N LYS A 177 -13.16 -19.90 -6.25
CA LYS A 177 -12.58 -20.75 -7.29
C LYS A 177 -13.53 -21.83 -7.75
N SER A 178 -13.33 -22.34 -8.96
CA SER A 178 -14.16 -23.39 -9.55
C SER A 178 -13.95 -24.74 -8.87
N ALA A 179 -12.68 -25.10 -8.61
CA ALA A 179 -12.30 -26.30 -7.89
C ALA A 179 -12.02 -25.99 -6.42
N THR A 180 -12.19 -27.00 -5.56
CA THR A 180 -11.80 -26.92 -4.15
C THR A 180 -10.30 -26.69 -4.04
N VAL A 181 -9.90 -25.63 -3.33
CA VAL A 181 -8.48 -25.35 -3.01
C VAL A 181 -8.23 -25.68 -1.54
N LYS A 182 -7.24 -26.54 -1.27
CA LYS A 182 -6.83 -26.85 0.10
C LYS A 182 -5.99 -25.69 0.64
N TYR A 183 -6.28 -25.23 1.85
CA TYR A 183 -5.46 -24.21 2.53
C TYR A 183 -5.02 -24.71 3.90
N TYR A 184 -3.72 -24.65 4.15
CA TYR A 184 -3.10 -24.89 5.44
C TYR A 184 -2.59 -23.56 6.01
N GLU A 185 -3.12 -23.19 7.16
CA GLU A 185 -2.57 -22.11 7.99
C GLU A 185 -1.35 -22.63 8.73
N ALA A 186 -0.24 -22.74 7.99
CA ALA A 186 0.98 -23.38 8.45
C ALA A 186 2.21 -22.74 7.81
N LYS A 187 3.34 -22.81 8.51
CA LYS A 187 4.62 -22.36 8.00
C LYS A 187 5.33 -23.50 7.28
N ALA A 188 5.80 -23.24 6.07
CA ALA A 188 6.76 -24.11 5.40
C ALA A 188 8.11 -24.01 6.10
N THR A 189 8.55 -25.10 6.74
CA THR A 189 9.81 -25.17 7.49
C THR A 189 10.96 -25.63 6.62
N LYS A 190 10.70 -26.58 5.72
CA LYS A 190 11.67 -27.14 4.78
C LYS A 190 11.00 -27.49 3.45
N ILE A 191 11.74 -27.31 2.35
CA ILE A 191 11.35 -27.76 1.02
C ILE A 191 12.37 -28.82 0.62
N ASP A 192 11.92 -30.05 0.41
CA ASP A 192 12.75 -31.12 -0.11
C ASP A 192 12.46 -31.24 -1.61
N TYR A 193 13.35 -30.68 -2.42
CA TYR A 193 13.11 -30.57 -3.87
C TYR A 193 13.29 -31.91 -4.61
N GLU A 194 14.07 -32.84 -4.05
CA GLU A 194 14.30 -34.17 -4.63
C GLU A 194 13.12 -35.10 -4.35
N ARG A 195 12.67 -35.17 -3.10
CA ARG A 195 11.47 -35.93 -2.70
C ARG A 195 10.17 -35.25 -3.12
N LYS A 196 10.24 -34.00 -3.57
CA LYS A 196 9.10 -33.15 -3.97
C LYS A 196 8.04 -33.03 -2.87
N VAL A 197 8.49 -32.71 -1.65
CA VAL A 197 7.62 -32.48 -0.49
C VAL A 197 7.94 -31.15 0.20
N VAL A 198 6.92 -30.52 0.77
CA VAL A 198 7.06 -29.38 1.67
C VAL A 198 6.72 -29.83 3.09
N GLN A 199 7.67 -29.69 4.01
CA GLN A 199 7.41 -29.86 5.44
C GLN A 199 6.71 -28.61 5.98
N ILE A 200 5.58 -28.82 6.65
CA ILE A 200 4.79 -27.74 7.23
C ILE A 200 4.60 -27.94 8.73
N SER A 201 4.55 -26.82 9.45
CA SER A 201 4.24 -26.79 10.87
C SER A 201 3.11 -25.80 11.13
N ASP A 202 2.09 -26.24 11.84
CA ASP A 202 1.11 -25.36 12.48
C ASP A 202 1.82 -24.61 13.62
N GLU A 203 1.82 -23.27 13.57
CA GLU A 203 2.41 -22.39 14.58
C GLU A 203 1.37 -21.82 15.57
N SER A 204 0.09 -22.21 15.45
CA SER A 204 -0.97 -21.74 16.36
C SER A 204 -0.80 -22.26 17.79
N GLU A 205 -1.32 -21.54 18.78
CA GLU A 205 -1.26 -21.98 20.19
C GLU A 205 -2.15 -23.21 20.43
N ILE A 206 -3.21 -23.38 19.64
CA ILE A 206 -4.13 -24.52 19.72
C ILE A 206 -3.54 -25.68 18.91
N LYS A 207 -3.05 -26.71 19.59
CA LYS A 207 -2.48 -27.91 18.93
C LYS A 207 -3.47 -29.07 18.92
N GLY A 208 -3.61 -29.71 17.76
CA GLY A 208 -4.20 -31.05 17.66
C GLY A 208 -3.13 -32.14 17.73
N ASP A 209 -3.55 -33.41 17.58
CA ASP A 209 -2.66 -34.59 17.61
C ASP A 209 -1.54 -34.55 16.55
N THR A 210 -1.77 -33.81 15.46
CA THR A 210 -0.79 -33.59 14.39
C THR A 210 -0.60 -32.10 14.19
N SER A 211 0.61 -31.61 14.45
CA SER A 211 0.99 -30.21 14.25
C SER A 211 2.07 -30.02 13.18
N GLN A 212 2.64 -31.12 12.68
CA GLN A 212 3.64 -31.15 11.62
C GLN A 212 3.32 -32.26 10.64
N THR A 213 3.52 -32.00 9.34
CA THR A 213 3.31 -33.00 8.29
C THR A 213 4.07 -32.63 7.01
N GLU A 214 4.07 -33.54 6.04
CA GLU A 214 4.62 -33.34 4.71
C GLU A 214 3.49 -33.20 3.68
N VAL A 215 3.64 -32.26 2.76
CA VAL A 215 2.72 -32.05 1.63
C VAL A 215 3.46 -32.32 0.33
N PRO A 216 3.10 -33.36 -0.44
CA PRO A 216 3.72 -33.64 -1.73
C PRO A 216 3.29 -32.62 -2.79
N PHE A 217 4.14 -32.42 -3.80
CA PHE A 217 3.84 -31.55 -4.93
C PHE A 217 4.35 -32.10 -6.26
N ASP A 218 3.62 -31.84 -7.33
CA ASP A 218 4.13 -31.97 -8.70
C ASP A 218 4.76 -30.65 -9.15
N MET A 219 4.15 -29.54 -8.76
CA MET A 219 4.56 -28.18 -9.06
C MET A 219 4.59 -27.34 -7.77
N LEU A 220 5.63 -26.54 -7.59
CA LEU A 220 5.80 -25.67 -6.42
C LEU A 220 5.98 -24.20 -6.83
N VAL A 221 5.23 -23.29 -6.21
CA VAL A 221 5.44 -21.84 -6.32
C VAL A 221 5.85 -21.29 -4.97
N VAL A 222 7.07 -20.76 -4.87
CA VAL A 222 7.61 -20.11 -3.69
C VAL A 222 7.29 -18.61 -3.75
N GLY A 223 6.31 -18.16 -2.98
CA GLY A 223 5.89 -16.75 -2.87
C GLY A 223 5.89 -16.24 -1.43
N VAL A 224 6.90 -16.66 -0.65
CA VAL A 224 7.01 -16.36 0.80
C VAL A 224 7.52 -14.94 1.10
N GLY A 225 7.95 -14.20 0.08
CA GLY A 225 8.51 -12.86 0.22
C GLY A 225 9.80 -12.83 1.03
N ALA A 226 10.13 -11.66 1.59
CA ALA A 226 11.33 -11.43 2.39
C ALA A 226 11.01 -11.21 3.88
N ALA A 227 12.01 -11.39 4.73
CA ALA A 227 12.03 -10.96 6.14
C ALA A 227 12.64 -9.55 6.26
N ASN A 228 12.53 -8.94 7.44
CA ASN A 228 13.18 -7.65 7.74
C ASN A 228 14.70 -7.83 7.85
N ALA A 229 15.47 -6.94 7.21
CA ALA A 229 16.92 -6.95 7.36
C ALA A 229 17.35 -6.02 8.50
N THR A 230 18.19 -6.55 9.40
CA THR A 230 18.84 -5.76 10.44
C THR A 230 20.27 -5.38 10.08
N PHE A 231 20.78 -5.89 8.95
CA PHE A 231 22.18 -5.74 8.51
C PHE A 231 23.23 -6.16 9.55
N GLY A 232 22.84 -6.97 10.54
CA GLY A 232 23.72 -7.36 11.65
C GLY A 232 23.94 -6.26 12.70
N ILE A 233 23.20 -5.15 12.62
CA ILE A 233 23.27 -4.04 13.58
C ILE A 233 22.69 -4.51 14.93
N PRO A 234 23.47 -4.47 16.03
CA PRO A 234 22.99 -4.89 17.34
C PRO A 234 21.82 -4.03 17.84
N GLY A 235 20.90 -4.65 18.57
CA GLY A 235 19.76 -3.98 19.22
C GLY A 235 18.57 -3.66 18.32
N VAL A 236 18.69 -3.81 16.98
CA VAL A 236 17.57 -3.52 16.06
C VAL A 236 16.37 -4.41 16.36
N LYS A 237 16.55 -5.72 16.57
CA LYS A 237 15.42 -6.63 16.81
C LYS A 237 14.78 -6.40 18.18
N GLU A 238 15.60 -6.01 19.15
CA GLU A 238 15.26 -5.90 20.56
C GLU A 238 14.51 -4.59 20.84
N HIS A 239 14.94 -3.48 20.23
CA HIS A 239 14.49 -2.15 20.61
C HIS A 239 13.72 -1.38 19.52
N SER A 240 13.70 -1.85 18.27
CA SER A 240 12.93 -1.21 17.18
C SER A 240 11.58 -1.88 16.92
N CYS A 241 10.70 -1.15 16.25
CA CYS A 241 9.53 -1.71 15.58
C CYS A 241 9.79 -1.81 14.08
N PHE A 242 9.57 -2.98 13.49
CA PHE A 242 9.51 -3.07 12.03
C PHE A 242 8.18 -2.51 11.50
N LEU A 243 8.04 -2.38 10.19
CA LEU A 243 6.78 -2.02 9.53
C LEU A 243 6.57 -2.89 8.29
N LYS A 244 6.20 -4.17 8.51
CA LYS A 244 6.04 -5.17 7.44
C LYS A 244 4.69 -5.89 7.48
N GLU A 245 4.18 -6.17 8.68
CA GLU A 245 2.95 -6.91 8.91
C GLU A 245 1.92 -6.12 9.75
N VAL A 246 0.70 -6.64 9.91
CA VAL A 246 -0.35 -5.98 10.70
C VAL A 246 0.03 -5.84 12.17
N GLY A 247 0.63 -6.88 12.76
CA GLY A 247 1.10 -6.85 14.16
C GLY A 247 2.19 -5.80 14.39
N ASP A 248 3.01 -5.53 13.38
CA ASP A 248 3.99 -4.44 13.43
C ASP A 248 3.29 -3.07 13.53
N ALA A 249 2.27 -2.83 12.69
CA ALA A 249 1.55 -1.57 12.68
C ALA A 249 0.78 -1.34 13.99
N GLN A 250 0.17 -2.39 14.55
CA GLN A 250 -0.47 -2.33 15.87
C GLN A 250 0.56 -2.02 16.97
N LYS A 251 1.72 -2.70 16.97
CA LYS A 251 2.81 -2.44 17.92
C LYS A 251 3.30 -1.00 17.86
N ILE A 252 3.48 -0.45 16.64
CA ILE A 252 3.85 0.96 16.45
C ILE A 252 2.80 1.89 17.04
N ARG A 253 1.52 1.67 16.73
CA ARG A 253 0.40 2.48 17.25
C ARG A 253 0.39 2.51 18.77
N THR A 254 0.50 1.34 19.41
CA THR A 254 0.60 1.24 20.87
C THR A 254 1.81 2.00 21.40
N ARG A 255 2.99 1.82 20.79
CA ARG A 255 4.23 2.46 21.24
C ARG A 255 4.23 3.98 21.08
N ILE A 256 3.59 4.52 20.03
CA ILE A 256 3.38 5.97 19.87
C ILE A 256 2.64 6.51 21.10
N MET A 257 1.50 5.90 21.44
CA MET A 257 0.69 6.35 22.57
C MET A 257 1.38 6.11 23.91
N ASP A 258 2.11 5.01 24.09
CA ASP A 258 2.90 4.76 25.30
C ASP A 258 3.94 5.85 25.52
N CYS A 259 4.63 6.28 24.46
CA CYS A 259 5.61 7.36 24.56
C CYS A 259 4.93 8.68 24.96
N VAL A 260 3.77 8.99 24.38
CA VAL A 260 3.00 10.19 24.70
C VAL A 260 2.50 10.17 26.14
N GLU A 261 1.83 9.10 26.59
CA GLU A 261 1.32 8.97 27.97
C GLU A 261 2.44 8.96 29.00
N THR A 262 3.57 8.31 28.70
CA THR A 262 4.74 8.32 29.60
C THR A 262 5.36 9.71 29.68
N ALA A 263 5.40 10.45 28.57
CA ALA A 263 5.96 11.80 28.56
C ALA A 263 5.13 12.79 29.40
N ILE A 264 3.83 12.59 29.52
CA ILE A 264 2.94 13.42 30.35
C ILE A 264 2.79 12.90 31.77
N PHE A 265 3.45 11.80 32.12
CA PHE A 265 3.38 11.27 33.47
C PHE A 265 3.92 12.29 34.48
N LYS A 266 3.32 12.29 35.67
CA LYS A 266 3.65 13.25 36.73
C LYS A 266 5.15 13.18 37.07
N ASP A 267 5.77 14.35 37.22
CA ASP A 267 7.16 14.53 37.67
C ASP A 267 8.23 14.01 36.67
N GLN A 268 7.87 13.85 35.38
CA GLN A 268 8.82 13.50 34.32
C GLN A 268 9.82 14.65 34.05
N THR A 269 11.12 14.33 33.96
CA THR A 269 12.14 15.34 33.68
C THR A 269 12.03 15.89 32.25
N PRO A 270 12.34 17.18 32.01
CA PRO A 270 12.25 17.78 30.67
C PRO A 270 13.06 17.03 29.60
N GLU A 271 14.23 16.51 29.95
CA GLU A 271 15.09 15.75 29.05
C GLU A 271 14.44 14.43 28.62
N GLU A 272 13.76 13.75 29.55
CA GLU A 272 13.10 12.49 29.25
C GLU A 272 11.80 12.72 28.48
N VAL A 273 11.06 13.81 28.76
CA VAL A 273 9.91 14.25 27.94
C VAL A 273 10.35 14.45 26.50
N LYS A 274 11.45 15.19 26.28
CA LYS A 274 12.00 15.43 24.94
C LYS A 274 12.42 14.12 24.27
N ARG A 275 13.06 13.20 24.99
CA ARG A 275 13.45 11.89 24.45
C ARG A 275 12.22 11.06 24.06
N LEU A 276 11.24 10.91 24.96
CA LEU A 276 10.05 10.10 24.73
C LEU A 276 9.23 10.61 23.53
N LEU A 277 9.17 11.92 23.34
CA LEU A 277 8.45 12.53 22.22
C LEU A 277 9.28 12.65 20.93
N HIS A 278 10.48 12.06 20.90
CA HIS A 278 11.29 11.93 19.69
C HIS A 278 10.98 10.61 18.96
N MET A 279 10.43 10.72 17.76
CA MET A 279 10.10 9.59 16.90
C MET A 279 11.16 9.46 15.80
N VAL A 280 11.91 8.36 15.81
CA VAL A 280 12.98 8.10 14.82
C VAL A 280 12.52 7.04 13.83
N VAL A 281 12.64 7.34 12.54
CA VAL A 281 12.32 6.44 11.43
C VAL A 281 13.61 6.16 10.66
N VAL A 282 13.97 4.89 10.48
CA VAL A 282 15.17 4.49 9.73
C VAL A 282 14.77 3.93 8.37
N GLY A 283 15.25 4.55 7.30
CA GLY A 283 15.01 4.19 5.91
C GLY A 283 14.18 5.24 5.17
N GLY A 284 14.81 5.97 4.27
CA GLY A 284 14.24 6.96 3.37
C GLY A 284 13.58 6.39 2.12
N GLY A 285 13.21 5.10 2.12
CA GLY A 285 12.35 4.53 1.08
C GLY A 285 10.88 4.96 1.25
N PRO A 286 9.97 4.56 0.33
CA PRO A 286 8.56 4.92 0.40
C PRO A 286 7.93 4.61 1.76
N THR A 287 8.16 3.41 2.31
CA THR A 287 7.60 3.02 3.61
C THR A 287 7.96 3.98 4.75
N GLY A 288 9.23 4.37 4.86
CA GLY A 288 9.67 5.25 5.95
C GLY A 288 9.24 6.70 5.74
N VAL A 289 9.24 7.19 4.49
CA VAL A 289 8.74 8.52 4.14
C VAL A 289 7.23 8.62 4.38
N GLU A 290 6.45 7.65 3.92
CA GLU A 290 5.00 7.62 4.13
C GLU A 290 4.66 7.55 5.63
N PHE A 291 5.36 6.71 6.40
CA PHE A 291 5.15 6.64 7.85
C PHE A 291 5.53 7.95 8.56
N ALA A 292 6.66 8.56 8.22
CA ALA A 292 7.06 9.84 8.82
C ALA A 292 6.03 10.95 8.54
N GLY A 293 5.50 11.00 7.30
CA GLY A 293 4.42 11.92 6.92
C GLY A 293 3.12 11.65 7.68
N GLU A 294 2.67 10.40 7.71
CA GLU A 294 1.47 9.97 8.45
C GLU A 294 1.56 10.30 9.95
N LEU A 295 2.72 10.07 10.57
CA LEU A 295 2.96 10.35 11.99
C LEU A 295 2.92 11.86 12.28
N GLN A 296 3.52 12.66 11.38
CA GLN A 296 3.50 14.11 11.50
C GLN A 296 2.09 14.68 11.33
N ASP A 297 1.30 14.13 10.41
CA ASP A 297 -0.11 14.50 10.24
C ASP A 297 -0.94 14.13 11.46
N PHE A 298 -0.76 12.93 12.00
CA PHE A 298 -1.44 12.50 13.21
C PHE A 298 -1.13 13.43 14.39
N PHE A 299 0.14 13.82 14.58
CA PHE A 299 0.48 14.81 15.57
C PHE A 299 -0.19 16.17 15.33
N ASN A 300 -0.15 16.65 14.09
CA ASN A 300 -0.65 17.97 13.71
C ASN A 300 -2.18 18.09 13.72
N GLU A 301 -2.88 17.02 13.38
CA GLU A 301 -4.33 17.03 13.19
C GLU A 301 -5.07 16.51 14.41
N ASP A 302 -4.46 15.65 15.21
CA ASP A 302 -5.12 14.98 16.33
C ASP A 302 -4.38 15.22 17.65
N LEU A 303 -3.17 14.68 17.84
CA LEU A 303 -2.53 14.62 19.16
C LEU A 303 -2.34 15.98 19.82
N LYS A 304 -1.83 16.99 19.10
CA LYS A 304 -1.59 18.32 19.70
C LYS A 304 -2.89 19.06 20.09
N LYS A 305 -4.04 18.62 19.58
CA LYS A 305 -5.35 19.16 19.98
C LYS A 305 -5.85 18.49 21.26
N TRP A 306 -5.63 17.18 21.39
CA TRP A 306 -6.06 16.40 22.55
C TRP A 306 -5.13 16.56 23.74
N ILE A 307 -3.82 16.68 23.48
CA ILE A 307 -2.75 16.78 24.48
C ILE A 307 -1.86 17.98 24.11
N PRO A 308 -2.27 19.22 24.44
CA PRO A 308 -1.52 20.41 24.04
C PRO A 308 -0.10 20.49 24.61
N ASP A 309 0.16 19.84 25.75
CA ASP A 309 1.43 19.92 26.49
C ASP A 309 2.61 19.29 25.74
N ILE A 310 2.35 18.36 24.81
CA ILE A 310 3.42 17.70 24.03
C ILE A 310 3.87 18.54 22.82
N LYS A 311 3.16 19.64 22.51
CA LYS A 311 3.30 20.39 21.25
C LYS A 311 4.74 20.82 20.94
N ASP A 312 5.46 21.31 21.95
CA ASP A 312 6.78 21.90 21.76
C ASP A 312 7.91 20.86 21.77
N ASN A 313 7.62 19.62 22.17
CA ASN A 313 8.60 18.55 22.33
C ASN A 313 8.45 17.40 21.32
N PHE A 314 7.30 17.24 20.68
CA PHE A 314 7.09 16.20 19.67
C PHE A 314 7.85 16.51 18.39
N HIS A 315 8.70 15.57 17.97
CA HIS A 315 9.49 15.72 16.75
C HIS A 315 9.78 14.39 16.06
N VAL A 316 9.83 14.43 14.73
CA VAL A 316 10.08 13.27 13.87
C VAL A 316 11.44 13.44 13.19
N THR A 317 12.26 12.39 13.20
CA THR A 317 13.53 12.34 12.46
C THR A 317 13.58 11.12 11.56
N LEU A 318 13.75 11.35 10.27
CA LEU A 318 13.96 10.32 9.26
C LEU A 318 15.46 10.18 8.97
N VAL A 319 16.02 9.01 9.26
CA VAL A 319 17.43 8.66 9.07
C VAL A 319 17.59 7.81 7.82
N GLU A 320 18.46 8.24 6.89
CA GLU A 320 18.77 7.54 5.64
C GLU A 320 20.29 7.47 5.44
N ALA A 321 20.78 6.29 5.08
CA ALA A 321 22.21 6.06 4.87
C ALA A 321 22.70 6.64 3.54
N LEU A 322 21.83 6.70 2.53
CA LEU A 322 22.09 7.28 1.22
C LEU A 322 22.02 8.82 1.24
N PRO A 323 22.50 9.49 0.19
CA PRO A 323 22.47 10.95 0.11
C PRO A 323 21.07 11.57 0.06
N ASN A 324 20.06 10.83 -0.41
CA ASN A 324 18.72 11.34 -0.66
C ASN A 324 17.66 10.32 -0.19
N VAL A 325 16.50 10.83 0.22
CA VAL A 325 15.28 10.03 0.37
C VAL A 325 14.68 9.72 -1.01
N LEU A 326 13.84 8.69 -1.09
CA LEU A 326 13.13 8.27 -2.30
C LEU A 326 14.04 8.17 -3.54
N PRO A 327 15.18 7.43 -3.48
CA PRO A 327 16.18 7.43 -4.56
C PRO A 327 15.69 6.86 -5.89
N MET A 328 14.49 6.27 -5.92
CA MET A 328 13.83 5.79 -7.13
C MET A 328 13.06 6.89 -7.91
N PHE A 329 12.86 8.06 -7.32
CA PHE A 329 12.15 9.18 -7.95
C PHE A 329 13.14 10.16 -8.61
N SER A 330 12.62 11.01 -9.50
CA SER A 330 13.40 12.09 -10.11
C SER A 330 13.90 13.09 -9.06
N LYS A 331 15.04 13.73 -9.33
CA LYS A 331 15.64 14.74 -8.44
C LYS A 331 14.65 15.85 -8.04
N GLN A 332 13.81 16.30 -8.98
CA GLN A 332 12.80 17.31 -8.70
C GLN A 332 11.80 16.86 -7.62
N LEU A 333 11.39 15.58 -7.63
CA LEU A 333 10.46 15.04 -6.63
C LEU A 333 11.14 14.78 -5.29
N ILE A 334 12.43 14.43 -5.32
CA ILE A 334 13.27 14.35 -4.11
C ILE A 334 13.35 15.72 -3.45
N ASP A 335 13.78 16.76 -4.18
CA ASP A 335 13.91 18.13 -3.67
C ASP A 335 12.56 18.65 -3.13
N TYR A 336 11.45 18.33 -3.83
CA TYR A 336 10.10 18.68 -3.39
C TYR A 336 9.70 17.97 -2.07
N THR A 337 10.08 16.70 -1.92
CA THR A 337 9.82 15.92 -0.71
C THR A 337 10.61 16.49 0.47
N GLU A 338 11.91 16.77 0.29
CA GLU A 338 12.76 17.35 1.33
C GLU A 338 12.28 18.74 1.75
N SER A 339 11.86 19.59 0.79
CA SER A 339 11.24 20.88 1.09
C SER A 339 9.94 20.73 1.88
N THR A 340 9.08 19.80 1.50
CA THR A 340 7.81 19.55 2.20
C THR A 340 8.06 19.05 3.63
N PHE A 341 9.00 18.14 3.83
CA PHE A 341 9.34 17.63 5.17
C PHE A 341 9.88 18.74 6.06
N LYS A 342 10.71 19.64 5.52
CA LYS A 342 11.19 20.82 6.23
C LYS A 342 10.04 21.77 6.62
N GLU A 343 9.08 22.00 5.72
CA GLU A 343 7.86 22.78 6.03
C GLU A 343 7.03 22.16 7.16
N GLU A 344 6.97 20.83 7.22
CA GLU A 344 6.21 20.07 8.23
C GLU A 344 7.00 19.75 9.50
N ALA A 345 8.19 20.34 9.68
CA ALA A 345 9.08 20.13 10.81
C ALA A 345 9.55 18.66 11.00
N ILE A 346 9.58 17.88 9.93
CA ILE A 346 10.22 16.55 9.90
C ILE A 346 11.70 16.74 9.59
N THR A 347 12.57 16.28 10.48
CA THR A 347 14.02 16.37 10.27
C THR A 347 14.50 15.21 9.40
N ILE A 348 15.13 15.50 8.27
CA ILE A 348 15.79 14.49 7.43
C ILE A 348 17.28 14.46 7.74
N ARG A 349 17.81 13.27 8.03
CA ARG A 349 19.21 12.97 8.30
C ARG A 349 19.71 11.98 7.26
N THR A 350 20.07 12.47 6.07
CA THR A 350 20.72 11.66 5.02
C THR A 350 22.19 11.42 5.36
N LYS A 351 22.84 10.51 4.61
CA LYS A 351 24.24 10.10 4.85
C LYS A 351 24.51 9.70 6.31
N THR A 352 23.49 9.18 6.99
CA THR A 352 23.52 8.84 8.41
C THR A 352 23.19 7.36 8.54
N MET A 353 24.18 6.57 8.95
CA MET A 353 24.07 5.11 9.02
C MET A 353 24.04 4.65 10.47
N VAL A 354 22.93 4.02 10.88
CA VAL A 354 22.83 3.43 12.21
C VAL A 354 23.84 2.29 12.37
N LYS A 355 24.57 2.27 13.49
CA LYS A 355 25.59 1.26 13.82
C LYS A 355 25.24 0.44 15.05
N ASN A 356 24.43 1.00 15.95
CA ASN A 356 23.99 0.34 17.17
C ASN A 356 22.66 0.93 17.65
N VAL A 357 21.84 0.12 18.32
CA VAL A 357 20.56 0.53 18.87
C VAL A 357 20.49 0.11 20.34
N THR A 358 20.20 1.06 21.23
CA THR A 358 19.90 0.79 22.64
C THR A 358 18.41 1.00 22.91
N ASP A 359 17.96 0.83 24.15
CA ASP A 359 16.59 1.10 24.57
C ASP A 359 16.20 2.59 24.56
N LYS A 360 17.19 3.51 24.57
CA LYS A 360 16.95 4.95 24.69
C LYS A 360 17.51 5.81 23.55
N TYR A 361 18.49 5.31 22.79
CA TYR A 361 19.12 6.03 21.69
C TYR A 361 19.69 5.10 20.63
N ILE A 362 19.85 5.62 19.41
CA ILE A 362 20.66 4.99 18.37
C ILE A 362 22.05 5.65 18.32
N GLU A 363 23.05 4.88 17.94
CA GLU A 363 24.37 5.40 17.57
C GLU A 363 24.48 5.35 16.04
N ALA A 364 24.71 6.49 15.41
CA ALA A 364 24.75 6.62 13.96
C ALA A 364 26.05 7.28 13.49
N GLU A 365 26.65 6.72 12.44
CA GLU A 365 27.79 7.30 11.73
C GLU A 365 27.26 8.30 10.70
N VAL A 366 27.55 9.57 10.90
CA VAL A 366 27.17 10.67 10.02
C VAL A 366 28.34 10.97 9.10
N THR A 367 28.08 11.10 7.80
CA THR A 367 29.08 11.58 6.83
C THR A 367 28.85 13.06 6.54
N ASN A 368 29.76 13.90 7.01
CA ASN A 368 29.73 15.34 6.85
C ASN A 368 29.98 15.79 5.40
N PRO A 369 29.66 17.05 5.04
CA PRO A 369 29.91 17.57 3.69
C PRO A 369 31.38 17.52 3.24
N ASP A 370 32.32 17.60 4.18
CA ASP A 370 33.76 17.48 3.95
C ASP A 370 34.25 16.03 3.81
N GLY A 371 33.34 15.05 3.95
CA GLY A 371 33.64 13.62 3.91
C GLY A 371 34.10 13.03 5.24
N SER A 372 34.28 13.83 6.29
CA SER A 372 34.57 13.33 7.62
C SER A 372 33.40 12.52 8.18
N LYS A 373 33.72 11.56 9.05
CA LYS A 373 32.73 10.68 9.68
C LYS A 373 32.75 10.86 11.18
N GLU A 374 31.59 11.08 11.76
CA GLU A 374 31.42 11.19 13.21
C GLU A 374 30.33 10.27 13.73
N MET A 375 30.49 9.81 14.97
CA MET A 375 29.47 9.02 15.66
C MET A 375 28.59 9.97 16.48
N GLU A 376 27.30 9.98 16.19
CA GLU A 376 26.29 10.74 16.92
C GLU A 376 25.35 9.82 17.68
N LYS A 377 24.92 10.24 18.87
CA LYS A 377 23.84 9.61 19.63
C LYS A 377 22.55 10.37 19.38
N ILE A 378 21.54 9.67 18.86
CA ILE A 378 20.21 10.24 18.61
C ILE A 378 19.25 9.57 19.60
N PRO A 379 18.80 10.27 20.66
CA PRO A 379 17.80 9.75 21.59
C PRO A 379 16.50 9.43 20.87
N TYR A 380 15.66 8.55 21.42
CA TYR A 380 14.32 8.32 20.86
C TYR A 380 13.36 7.75 21.91
N GLY A 381 12.06 7.92 21.70
CA GLY A 381 10.99 7.19 22.39
C GLY A 381 10.49 6.00 21.56
N LEU A 382 10.27 6.25 20.27
CA LEU A 382 9.94 5.25 19.26
C LEU A 382 11.02 5.19 18.17
N LEU A 383 11.44 3.98 17.84
CA LEU A 383 12.29 3.70 16.68
C LEU A 383 11.57 2.76 15.72
N VAL A 384 11.31 3.24 14.50
CA VAL A 384 10.73 2.42 13.42
C VAL A 384 11.80 2.08 12.38
N TRP A 385 12.04 0.79 12.18
CA TRP A 385 13.00 0.25 11.21
C TRP A 385 12.30 -0.14 9.91
N ALA A 386 12.31 0.76 8.93
CA ALA A 386 11.59 0.64 7.66
C ALA A 386 12.53 0.42 6.46
N THR A 387 13.66 -0.29 6.68
CA THR A 387 14.66 -0.54 5.63
C THR A 387 15.09 -2.00 5.55
N GLY A 388 15.44 -2.41 4.33
CA GLY A 388 16.12 -3.67 4.05
C GLY A 388 15.24 -4.92 4.03
N ASN A 389 15.47 -5.76 3.02
CA ASN A 389 14.88 -7.09 2.91
C ASN A 389 15.96 -8.16 3.11
N ALA A 390 15.61 -9.22 3.85
CA ALA A 390 16.46 -10.37 4.10
C ALA A 390 15.80 -11.67 3.61
N VAL A 391 16.60 -12.62 3.15
CA VAL A 391 16.11 -13.93 2.72
C VAL A 391 15.56 -14.72 3.91
N ARG A 392 14.38 -15.32 3.75
CA ARG A 392 13.76 -16.17 4.79
C ARG A 392 14.53 -17.50 4.96
N PRO A 393 14.54 -18.09 6.16
CA PRO A 393 15.26 -19.35 6.43
C PRO A 393 14.91 -20.49 5.46
N VAL A 394 13.63 -20.75 5.19
CA VAL A 394 13.19 -21.80 4.24
C VAL A 394 13.74 -21.59 2.82
N VAL A 395 13.92 -20.34 2.40
CA VAL A 395 14.50 -20.01 1.10
C VAL A 395 16.01 -20.19 1.11
N LYS A 396 16.69 -19.78 2.20
CA LYS A 396 18.13 -20.02 2.37
C LYS A 396 18.45 -21.52 2.37
N ASP A 397 17.61 -22.32 3.00
CA ASP A 397 17.72 -23.78 3.01
C ASP A 397 17.53 -24.36 1.60
N LEU A 398 16.48 -23.97 0.87
CA LEU A 398 16.31 -24.43 -0.52
C LEU A 398 17.48 -24.02 -1.43
N MET A 399 18.03 -22.82 -1.25
CA MET A 399 19.20 -22.35 -2.00
C MET A 399 20.46 -23.18 -1.71
N SER A 400 20.63 -23.70 -0.48
CA SER A 400 21.81 -24.51 -0.14
C SER A 400 21.74 -25.91 -0.74
N GLN A 401 20.53 -26.42 -1.00
CA GLN A 401 20.30 -27.73 -1.60
C GLN A 401 20.55 -27.75 -3.12
N ILE A 402 20.29 -26.64 -3.84
CA ILE A 402 20.35 -26.60 -5.30
C ILE A 402 21.72 -26.06 -5.79
N PRO A 403 22.56 -26.85 -6.49
CA PRO A 403 23.90 -26.42 -6.92
C PRO A 403 23.91 -25.13 -7.75
N ALA A 404 22.92 -24.94 -8.62
CA ALA A 404 22.77 -23.73 -9.44
C ALA A 404 22.50 -22.45 -8.63
N GLN A 405 22.12 -22.57 -7.35
CA GLN A 405 21.83 -21.45 -6.44
C GLN A 405 23.03 -21.09 -5.54
N LYS A 406 24.15 -21.81 -5.59
CA LYS A 406 25.31 -21.67 -4.69
C LYS A 406 25.83 -20.23 -4.52
N ASN A 407 25.81 -19.45 -5.60
CA ASN A 407 26.31 -18.06 -5.60
C ASN A 407 25.24 -17.02 -5.27
N SER A 408 23.98 -17.45 -5.14
CA SER A 408 22.91 -16.54 -4.79
C SER A 408 22.98 -16.15 -3.31
N ARG A 409 22.69 -14.88 -3.03
CA ARG A 409 22.72 -14.28 -1.68
C ARG A 409 21.45 -13.53 -1.31
N ARG A 410 20.70 -13.05 -2.30
CA ARG A 410 19.54 -12.14 -2.12
C ARG A 410 18.18 -12.83 -2.28
N GLY A 411 18.13 -14.09 -2.70
CA GLY A 411 16.90 -14.84 -2.98
C GLY A 411 17.15 -16.00 -3.97
N LEU A 412 16.10 -16.63 -4.49
CA LEU A 412 16.20 -17.68 -5.51
C LEU A 412 16.44 -17.04 -6.88
N THR A 413 17.54 -17.37 -7.54
CA THR A 413 17.74 -16.95 -8.95
C THR A 413 16.78 -17.72 -9.84
N VAL A 414 16.09 -17.00 -10.71
CA VAL A 414 15.11 -17.56 -11.63
C VAL A 414 15.44 -17.22 -13.08
N ASN A 415 14.93 -18.02 -14.02
CA ASN A 415 15.00 -17.71 -15.44
C ASN A 415 13.89 -16.74 -15.87
N GLU A 416 13.82 -16.44 -17.16
CA GLU A 416 12.83 -15.53 -17.76
C GLU A 416 11.37 -16.03 -17.67
N TYR A 417 11.15 -17.30 -17.33
CA TYR A 417 9.83 -17.89 -17.06
C TYR A 417 9.56 -18.05 -15.55
N LEU A 418 10.41 -17.45 -14.71
CA LEU A 418 10.37 -17.46 -13.25
C LEU A 418 10.59 -18.85 -12.62
N VAL A 419 11.13 -19.80 -13.38
CA VAL A 419 11.56 -21.11 -12.88
C VAL A 419 12.85 -20.92 -12.09
N VAL A 420 12.95 -21.53 -10.91
CA VAL A 420 14.16 -21.53 -10.09
C VAL A 420 15.27 -22.25 -10.84
N ASN A 421 16.40 -21.58 -11.07
CA ASN A 421 17.53 -22.15 -11.80
C ASN A 421 18.01 -23.45 -11.14
N GLY A 422 18.23 -24.49 -11.94
CA GLY A 422 18.57 -25.84 -11.47
C GLY A 422 17.36 -26.73 -11.16
N THR A 423 16.14 -26.29 -11.47
CA THR A 423 14.89 -27.06 -11.29
C THR A 423 14.01 -26.94 -12.53
N GLU A 424 13.02 -27.84 -12.66
CA GLU A 424 12.05 -27.83 -13.79
C GLU A 424 10.63 -27.53 -13.32
N ASN A 425 10.32 -27.79 -12.05
CA ASN A 425 8.97 -27.78 -11.49
C ASN A 425 8.83 -26.87 -10.25
N ILE A 426 9.80 -25.97 -10.02
CA ILE A 426 9.77 -24.99 -8.93
C ILE A 426 9.88 -23.59 -9.51
N TRP A 427 8.92 -22.75 -9.17
CA TRP A 427 8.88 -21.33 -9.53
C TRP A 427 9.01 -20.46 -8.29
N ALA A 428 9.51 -19.24 -8.45
CA ALA A 428 9.54 -18.26 -7.37
C ALA A 428 9.02 -16.90 -7.84
N VAL A 429 8.28 -16.20 -6.98
CA VAL A 429 7.70 -14.87 -7.26
C VAL A 429 7.83 -13.91 -6.10
N GLY A 430 7.89 -12.62 -6.39
CA GLY A 430 8.04 -11.54 -5.43
C GLY A 430 9.41 -11.53 -4.75
N ASP A 431 9.48 -10.94 -3.56
CA ASP A 431 10.74 -10.60 -2.87
C ASP A 431 11.66 -11.80 -2.53
N CYS A 432 11.19 -13.05 -2.66
CA CYS A 432 12.05 -14.23 -2.48
C CYS A 432 12.78 -14.64 -3.77
N ALA A 433 12.39 -14.12 -4.94
CA ALA A 433 13.04 -14.35 -6.21
C ALA A 433 14.02 -13.21 -6.54
N ILE A 434 15.13 -13.54 -7.20
CA ILE A 434 16.02 -12.56 -7.81
C ILE A 434 15.68 -12.50 -9.30
N THR A 435 14.99 -11.43 -9.68
CA THR A 435 14.79 -11.03 -11.07
C THR A 435 15.64 -9.80 -11.39
N ASN A 436 15.57 -9.31 -12.63
CA ASN A 436 16.21 -8.04 -13.02
C ASN A 436 15.42 -6.81 -12.56
N TYR A 437 14.40 -6.98 -11.70
CA TYR A 437 13.47 -5.93 -11.29
C TYR A 437 13.52 -5.68 -9.78
N ALA A 438 13.04 -4.51 -9.36
CA ALA A 438 13.02 -4.12 -7.96
C ALA A 438 11.99 -4.95 -7.15
N PRO A 439 12.26 -5.27 -5.86
CA PRO A 439 11.35 -6.03 -5.00
C PRO A 439 10.16 -5.17 -4.59
N THR A 440 9.13 -5.14 -5.43
CA THR A 440 7.93 -4.30 -5.25
C THR A 440 6.66 -5.13 -5.39
N ALA A 441 5.58 -4.67 -4.76
CA ALA A 441 4.24 -5.22 -4.93
C ALA A 441 3.79 -5.26 -6.40
N GLN A 442 4.19 -4.24 -7.19
CA GLN A 442 3.85 -4.16 -8.61
C GLN A 442 4.52 -5.28 -9.42
N VAL A 443 5.81 -5.52 -9.20
CA VAL A 443 6.56 -6.63 -9.83
C VAL A 443 5.96 -7.97 -9.40
N ALA A 444 5.82 -8.21 -8.10
CA ALA A 444 5.26 -9.46 -7.57
C ALA A 444 3.86 -9.75 -8.13
N SER A 445 3.01 -8.74 -8.24
CA SER A 445 1.66 -8.88 -8.80
C SER A 445 1.68 -9.26 -10.29
N GLN A 446 2.59 -8.66 -11.07
CA GLN A 446 2.74 -8.98 -12.49
C GLN A 446 3.35 -10.38 -12.70
N GLU A 447 4.34 -10.77 -11.89
CA GLU A 447 4.92 -12.11 -11.88
C GLU A 447 3.86 -13.18 -11.57
N GLY A 448 3.07 -12.99 -10.51
CA GLY A 448 1.96 -13.89 -10.18
C GLY A 448 0.93 -13.99 -11.30
N ALA A 449 0.54 -12.86 -11.88
CA ALA A 449 -0.38 -12.83 -13.02
C ALA A 449 0.20 -13.47 -14.30
N PHE A 450 1.51 -13.39 -14.50
CA PHE A 450 2.21 -14.08 -15.57
C PHE A 450 2.18 -15.59 -15.36
N LEU A 451 2.55 -16.08 -14.17
CA LEU A 451 2.52 -17.52 -13.85
C LEU A 451 1.12 -18.11 -13.99
N ALA A 452 0.08 -17.38 -13.60
CA ALA A 452 -1.30 -17.84 -13.78
C ALA A 452 -1.63 -18.11 -15.25
N ARG A 453 -1.25 -17.19 -16.14
CA ARG A 453 -1.43 -17.36 -17.58
C ARG A 453 -0.58 -18.51 -18.11
N LEU A 454 0.67 -18.62 -17.64
CA LEU A 454 1.59 -19.69 -18.03
C LEU A 454 1.00 -21.05 -17.68
N PHE A 455 0.57 -21.25 -16.44
CA PHE A 455 0.00 -22.51 -15.99
C PHE A 455 -1.32 -22.84 -16.70
N ASN A 456 -2.24 -21.88 -16.86
CA ASN A 456 -3.47 -22.13 -17.62
C ASN A 456 -3.17 -22.56 -19.08
N THR A 457 -2.16 -21.97 -19.71
CA THR A 457 -1.72 -22.37 -21.06
C THR A 457 -1.06 -23.74 -21.04
N MET A 458 -0.18 -24.04 -20.06
CA MET A 458 0.46 -25.35 -19.92
C MET A 458 -0.59 -26.45 -19.76
N ALA A 459 -1.57 -26.29 -18.88
CA ALA A 459 -2.65 -27.25 -18.69
C ALA A 459 -3.45 -27.49 -19.97
N LYS A 460 -3.77 -26.42 -20.71
CA LYS A 460 -4.48 -26.52 -21.99
C LYS A 460 -3.65 -27.28 -23.03
N THR A 461 -2.36 -27.01 -23.12
CA THR A 461 -1.43 -27.73 -24.01
C THR A 461 -1.36 -29.20 -23.64
N GLU A 462 -1.14 -29.52 -22.37
CA GLU A 462 -1.05 -30.90 -21.87
C GLU A 462 -2.36 -31.68 -22.09
N ALA A 463 -3.52 -31.04 -21.92
CA ALA A 463 -4.82 -31.66 -22.20
C ALA A 463 -4.95 -32.04 -23.68
N ILE A 464 -4.62 -31.10 -24.59
CA ILE A 464 -4.66 -31.37 -26.04
C ILE A 464 -3.69 -32.48 -26.42
N GLU A 465 -2.48 -32.50 -25.85
CA GLU A 465 -1.49 -33.55 -26.10
C GLU A 465 -1.94 -34.93 -25.58
N LYS A 466 -2.57 -34.98 -24.39
CA LYS A 466 -3.17 -36.21 -23.83
C LYS A 466 -4.27 -36.73 -24.76
N ASP A 467 -5.14 -35.86 -25.25
CA ASP A 467 -6.23 -36.24 -26.16
C ASP A 467 -5.70 -36.68 -27.54
N LEU A 468 -4.71 -35.98 -28.09
CA LEU A 468 -4.02 -36.39 -29.31
C LEU A 468 -3.41 -37.79 -29.19
N LYS A 469 -2.77 -38.09 -28.05
CA LYS A 469 -2.18 -39.41 -27.79
C LYS A 469 -3.27 -40.49 -27.74
N LYS A 470 -4.39 -40.24 -27.05
CA LYS A 470 -5.53 -41.17 -26.99
C LYS A 470 -6.15 -41.42 -28.36
N LEU A 471 -6.41 -40.37 -29.13
CA LEU A 471 -6.99 -40.49 -30.47
C LEU A 471 -6.05 -41.18 -31.45
N SER A 472 -4.74 -40.95 -31.35
CA SER A 472 -3.74 -41.66 -32.17
C SER A 472 -3.76 -43.17 -31.92
N VAL A 473 -3.85 -43.60 -30.65
CA VAL A 473 -3.99 -45.02 -30.31
C VAL A 473 -5.32 -45.58 -30.83
N ALA A 474 -6.43 -44.88 -30.61
CA ALA A 474 -7.76 -45.30 -31.09
C ALA A 474 -7.83 -45.40 -32.62
N GLN A 475 -7.14 -44.50 -33.34
CA GLN A 475 -7.05 -44.49 -34.80
C GLN A 475 -6.27 -45.68 -35.33
N TYR A 476 -5.20 -46.09 -34.64
CA TYR A 476 -4.43 -47.30 -34.97
C TYR A 476 -5.23 -48.58 -34.75
N GLU A 477 -6.03 -48.63 -33.68
CA GLU A 477 -6.87 -49.80 -33.33
C GLU A 477 -8.19 -49.89 -34.14
N ALA A 478 -8.55 -48.85 -34.88
CA ALA A 478 -9.79 -48.79 -35.64
C ALA A 478 -9.81 -49.77 -36.83
N LYS A 479 -10.71 -50.76 -36.75
CA LYS A 479 -10.92 -51.79 -37.78
C LYS A 479 -11.72 -51.30 -39.00
N ASP A 480 -12.47 -50.22 -38.84
CA ASP A 480 -13.34 -49.64 -39.87
C ASP A 480 -12.74 -48.35 -40.44
N ASP A 481 -12.76 -48.22 -41.77
CA ASP A 481 -12.12 -47.12 -42.50
C ASP A 481 -12.86 -45.79 -42.28
N GLU A 482 -14.19 -45.82 -42.11
CA GLU A 482 -14.98 -44.62 -41.84
C GLU A 482 -14.64 -44.02 -40.47
N LYS A 483 -14.62 -44.86 -39.43
CA LYS A 483 -14.17 -44.46 -38.08
C LYS A 483 -12.74 -43.96 -38.07
N ARG A 484 -11.84 -44.60 -38.83
CA ARG A 484 -10.43 -44.16 -38.94
C ARG A 484 -10.34 -42.74 -39.53
N ASN A 485 -11.14 -42.44 -40.55
CA ASN A 485 -11.18 -41.11 -41.17
C ASN A 485 -11.74 -40.04 -40.22
N GLN A 486 -12.81 -40.35 -39.48
CA GLN A 486 -13.36 -39.43 -38.47
C GLN A 486 -12.32 -39.07 -37.39
N LEU A 487 -11.61 -40.07 -36.86
CA LEU A 487 -10.55 -39.86 -35.87
C LEU A 487 -9.38 -39.02 -36.43
N LEU A 488 -9.02 -39.22 -37.70
CA LEU A 488 -7.99 -38.40 -38.37
C LEU A 488 -8.41 -36.92 -38.46
N ASP A 489 -9.67 -36.63 -38.73
CA ASP A 489 -10.16 -35.26 -38.79
C ASP A 489 -10.19 -34.59 -37.40
N GLU A 490 -10.55 -35.33 -36.36
CA GLU A 490 -10.42 -34.87 -34.96
C GLU A 490 -8.97 -34.58 -34.58
N ILE A 491 -8.03 -35.48 -34.91
CA ILE A 491 -6.59 -35.28 -34.69
C ILE A 491 -6.12 -34.01 -35.41
N ARG A 492 -6.51 -33.80 -36.68
CA ARG A 492 -6.15 -32.58 -37.43
C ARG A 492 -6.71 -31.32 -36.76
N ALA A 493 -7.95 -31.37 -36.25
CA ALA A 493 -8.57 -30.28 -35.54
C ALA A 493 -7.81 -29.94 -34.25
N LEU A 494 -7.46 -30.94 -33.44
CA LEU A 494 -6.66 -30.75 -32.22
C LEU A 494 -5.24 -30.25 -32.51
N GLN A 495 -4.57 -30.76 -33.54
CA GLN A 495 -3.25 -30.24 -33.98
C GLN A 495 -3.35 -28.78 -34.44
N LYS A 496 -4.44 -28.38 -35.08
CA LYS A 496 -4.70 -26.99 -35.45
C LYS A 496 -4.96 -26.13 -34.20
N GLN A 497 -5.66 -26.66 -33.20
CA GLN A 497 -5.87 -26.00 -31.92
C GLN A 497 -4.56 -25.84 -31.13
N LEU A 498 -3.70 -26.85 -31.12
CA LEU A 498 -2.38 -26.82 -30.48
C LEU A 498 -1.52 -25.73 -31.12
N ARG A 499 -1.44 -25.69 -32.46
CA ARG A 499 -0.73 -24.64 -33.22
C ARG A 499 -1.28 -23.23 -32.96
N ARG A 500 -2.57 -23.10 -32.67
CA ARG A 500 -3.22 -21.83 -32.31
C ARG A 500 -3.06 -21.44 -30.85
N THR A 501 -2.69 -22.38 -29.98
CA THR A 501 -2.47 -22.10 -28.57
C THR A 501 -1.20 -21.28 -28.45
N LYS A 502 -1.38 -19.97 -28.26
CA LYS A 502 -0.28 -19.00 -28.21
C LYS A 502 0.68 -19.38 -27.07
N GLN A 503 1.91 -19.73 -27.43
CA GLN A 503 2.97 -19.89 -26.45
C GLN A 503 3.19 -18.55 -25.73
N ILE A 504 3.30 -18.63 -24.41
CA ILE A 504 3.59 -17.45 -23.60
C ILE A 504 5.08 -17.19 -23.70
N GLY A 505 5.46 -16.00 -24.17
CA GLY A 505 6.85 -15.56 -24.19
C GLY A 505 7.39 -15.27 -22.78
N PRO A 506 8.65 -14.86 -22.66
CA PRO A 506 9.26 -14.59 -21.36
C PRO A 506 8.54 -13.49 -20.58
N PHE A 507 8.69 -13.53 -19.25
CA PHE A 507 8.16 -12.49 -18.37
C PHE A 507 8.82 -11.14 -18.69
N GLN A 508 7.97 -10.14 -18.95
CA GLN A 508 8.39 -8.76 -19.13
C GLN A 508 7.63 -7.88 -18.15
N TYR A 509 8.38 -7.22 -17.28
CA TYR A 509 7.82 -6.24 -16.35
C TYR A 509 7.44 -4.96 -17.08
N SER A 510 6.22 -4.48 -16.84
CA SER A 510 5.75 -3.18 -17.28
C SER A 510 5.72 -2.24 -16.08
N HIS A 511 6.63 -1.27 -16.03
CA HIS A 511 6.63 -0.25 -14.97
C HIS A 511 5.42 0.68 -15.15
N GLN A 512 4.56 0.74 -14.13
CA GLN A 512 3.34 1.57 -14.14
C GLN A 512 3.52 2.89 -13.39
N GLY A 513 4.75 3.20 -12.98
CA GLY A 513 5.09 4.33 -12.15
C GLY A 513 5.27 3.99 -10.67
N SER A 514 5.69 5.01 -9.93
CA SER A 514 5.96 5.00 -8.49
C SER A 514 5.16 6.10 -7.79
N LEU A 515 4.67 5.81 -6.59
CA LEU A 515 3.83 6.71 -5.79
C LEU A 515 4.33 6.70 -4.35
N ALA A 516 4.38 7.87 -3.71
CA ALA A 516 4.64 7.99 -2.28
C ALA A 516 3.82 9.13 -1.68
N TYR A 517 3.14 8.86 -0.57
CA TYR A 517 2.60 9.90 0.29
C TYR A 517 3.73 10.62 1.05
N ILE A 518 3.63 11.94 1.23
CA ILE A 518 4.68 12.75 1.84
C ILE A 518 4.15 13.70 2.94
N GLY A 519 3.00 13.39 3.54
CA GLY A 519 2.37 14.21 4.58
C GLY A 519 1.50 15.35 4.04
N LYS A 520 0.66 15.92 4.91
CA LYS A 520 -0.19 17.11 4.67
C LYS A 520 -0.99 17.07 3.38
N GLU A 521 -1.65 15.94 3.11
CA GLU A 521 -2.45 15.76 1.88
C GLU A 521 -1.63 16.05 0.60
N ARG A 522 -0.33 15.75 0.62
CA ARG A 522 0.57 15.83 -0.54
C ARG A 522 1.15 14.45 -0.86
N ALA A 523 1.33 14.19 -2.15
CA ALA A 523 2.01 12.98 -2.63
C ALA A 523 2.94 13.33 -3.78
N VAL A 524 3.89 12.44 -4.06
CA VAL A 524 4.70 12.45 -5.27
C VAL A 524 4.35 11.24 -6.13
N ALA A 525 4.32 11.47 -7.44
CA ALA A 525 4.05 10.46 -8.44
C ALA A 525 5.03 10.61 -9.59
N ASP A 526 5.62 9.49 -10.01
CA ASP A 526 6.39 9.38 -11.23
C ASP A 526 5.74 8.31 -12.10
N ILE A 527 5.01 8.73 -13.14
CA ILE A 527 4.16 7.83 -13.94
C ILE A 527 4.73 7.73 -15.35
N SER A 528 4.99 6.51 -15.81
CA SER A 528 5.32 6.25 -17.21
C SER A 528 4.07 6.39 -18.08
N TRP A 529 4.06 7.38 -18.98
CA TRP A 529 2.97 7.65 -19.91
C TRP A 529 3.52 7.82 -21.32
N LEU A 530 3.04 6.99 -22.25
CA LEU A 530 3.56 6.90 -23.62
C LEU A 530 5.07 6.66 -23.62
N SER A 531 5.86 7.53 -24.26
CA SER A 531 7.31 7.46 -24.35
C SER A 531 8.04 8.31 -23.29
N GLY A 532 7.31 8.90 -22.34
CA GLY A 532 7.89 9.79 -21.32
C GLY A 532 7.47 9.43 -19.89
N ASN A 533 8.12 10.07 -18.92
CA ASN A 533 7.77 10.00 -17.51
C ASN A 533 7.17 11.34 -17.08
N ILE A 534 6.02 11.29 -16.41
CA ILE A 534 5.35 12.45 -15.83
C ILE A 534 5.63 12.45 -14.33
N ALA A 535 6.49 13.37 -13.91
CA ALA A 535 6.77 13.66 -12.51
C ALA A 535 5.78 14.73 -12.00
N SER A 536 5.06 14.43 -10.93
CA SER A 536 4.08 15.34 -10.34
C SER A 536 4.11 15.27 -8.82
N GLY A 537 3.95 16.43 -8.16
CA GLY A 537 3.91 16.54 -6.71
C GLY A 537 2.83 17.51 -6.24
N GLY A 538 2.21 17.23 -5.09
CA GLY A 538 1.27 18.13 -4.41
C GLY A 538 -0.11 17.52 -4.16
N THR A 539 -1.09 18.37 -3.90
CA THR A 539 -2.42 17.96 -3.44
C THR A 539 -3.25 17.26 -4.51
N LEU A 540 -3.16 17.69 -5.78
CA LEU A 540 -3.80 16.96 -6.88
C LEU A 540 -3.20 15.56 -7.05
N THR A 541 -1.88 15.44 -6.87
CA THR A 541 -1.17 14.16 -6.87
C THR A 541 -1.59 13.29 -5.69
N TYR A 542 -1.88 13.86 -4.54
CA TYR A 542 -2.46 13.14 -3.40
C TYR A 542 -3.85 12.58 -3.70
N LEU A 543 -4.73 13.36 -4.35
CA LEU A 543 -6.03 12.84 -4.79
C LEU A 543 -5.88 11.71 -5.81
N PHE A 544 -4.90 11.83 -6.72
CA PHE A 544 -4.53 10.75 -7.64
C PHE A 544 -4.02 9.53 -6.88
N TRP A 545 -3.11 9.69 -5.91
CA TRP A 545 -2.59 8.63 -5.04
C TRP A 545 -3.74 7.86 -4.37
N ARG A 546 -4.71 8.57 -3.77
CA ARG A 546 -5.88 7.94 -3.13
C ARG A 546 -6.71 7.14 -4.13
N SER A 547 -6.99 7.73 -5.28
CA SER A 547 -7.74 7.07 -6.36
C SER A 547 -7.02 5.81 -6.87
N ALA A 548 -5.71 5.92 -7.11
CA ALA A 548 -4.87 4.84 -7.59
C ALA A 548 -4.83 3.67 -6.59
N TYR A 549 -4.54 3.93 -5.32
CA TYR A 549 -4.50 2.88 -4.29
C TYR A 549 -5.86 2.23 -4.03
N LEU A 550 -6.94 3.02 -4.09
CA LEU A 550 -8.30 2.49 -4.03
C LEU A 550 -8.57 1.55 -5.22
N SER A 551 -8.19 1.94 -6.43
CA SER A 551 -8.37 1.09 -7.61
C SER A 551 -7.55 -0.21 -7.55
N MET A 552 -6.34 -0.15 -6.96
CA MET A 552 -5.41 -1.27 -6.84
C MET A 552 -5.80 -2.29 -5.75
N CYS A 553 -6.67 -1.93 -4.82
CA CYS A 553 -7.17 -2.86 -3.80
C CYS A 553 -7.74 -4.15 -4.44
N PHE A 554 -7.43 -5.29 -3.82
CA PHE A 554 -7.69 -6.62 -4.40
C PHE A 554 -9.16 -7.03 -4.40
N SER A 555 -9.98 -6.48 -3.51
CA SER A 555 -11.40 -6.82 -3.41
C SER A 555 -12.26 -5.55 -3.32
N THR A 556 -13.51 -5.66 -3.77
CA THR A 556 -14.52 -4.61 -3.59
C THR A 556 -14.73 -4.29 -2.10
N ARG A 557 -14.60 -5.29 -1.22
CA ARG A 557 -14.68 -5.11 0.23
C ARG A 557 -13.59 -4.17 0.74
N ASN A 558 -12.31 -4.41 0.42
CA ASN A 558 -11.21 -3.51 0.82
C ASN A 558 -11.44 -2.10 0.32
N ARG A 559 -11.90 -1.94 -0.93
CA ARG A 559 -12.20 -0.61 -1.50
C ARG A 559 -13.23 0.15 -0.68
N VAL A 560 -14.36 -0.49 -0.36
CA VAL A 560 -15.41 0.15 0.43
C VAL A 560 -14.89 0.48 1.83
N LEU A 561 -14.20 -0.45 2.49
CA LEU A 561 -13.70 -0.25 3.85
C LEU A 561 -12.66 0.88 3.93
N VAL A 562 -11.67 0.91 3.03
CA VAL A 562 -10.67 1.99 2.98
C VAL A 562 -11.32 3.34 2.69
N ALA A 563 -12.28 3.40 1.77
CA ALA A 563 -13.00 4.64 1.48
C ALA A 563 -13.80 5.13 2.70
N LEU A 564 -14.45 4.22 3.43
CA LEU A 564 -15.18 4.53 4.66
C LEU A 564 -14.25 4.98 5.78
N ASP A 565 -13.08 4.35 5.94
CA ASP A 565 -12.09 4.75 6.95
C ASP A 565 -11.60 6.17 6.70
N TRP A 566 -11.30 6.52 5.45
CA TRP A 566 -10.92 7.90 5.15
C TRP A 566 -12.04 8.92 5.42
N VAL A 567 -13.29 8.55 5.17
CA VAL A 567 -14.45 9.41 5.48
C VAL A 567 -14.60 9.54 7.01
N LYS A 568 -14.51 8.42 7.73
CA LYS A 568 -14.56 8.37 9.20
C LYS A 568 -13.48 9.26 9.80
N ALA A 569 -12.23 9.09 9.37
CA ALA A 569 -11.10 9.88 9.85
C ALA A 569 -11.29 11.37 9.55
N ARG A 570 -11.82 11.72 8.38
CA ARG A 570 -12.08 13.11 8.01
C ARG A 570 -13.19 13.79 8.83
N LEU A 571 -14.18 13.00 9.29
CA LEU A 571 -15.33 13.49 10.06
C LEU A 571 -15.07 13.50 11.57
N PHE A 572 -14.39 12.47 12.09
CA PHE A 572 -14.27 12.22 13.52
C PHE A 572 -12.83 12.31 14.06
N GLY A 573 -11.83 12.46 13.19
CA GLY A 573 -10.42 12.31 13.55
C GLY A 573 -9.98 10.84 13.47
N ARG A 574 -8.67 10.60 13.63
CA ARG A 574 -8.10 9.24 13.64
C ARG A 574 -8.47 8.53 14.93
N ASP A 575 -8.70 7.21 14.89
CA ASP A 575 -8.95 6.44 16.11
C ASP A 575 -7.63 5.87 16.64
N VAL A 576 -7.28 6.20 17.88
CA VAL A 576 -6.09 5.66 18.57
C VAL A 576 -6.39 4.98 19.89
N SER A 577 -7.66 4.64 20.12
CA SER A 577 -8.07 3.81 21.25
C SER A 577 -7.24 2.51 21.27
N ARG A 578 -6.87 2.04 22.47
CA ARG A 578 -6.06 0.83 22.68
C ARG A 578 -6.98 -0.38 22.89
N GLU A 579 -6.58 -1.54 22.35
CA GLU A 579 -7.10 -2.86 22.77
C GLU A 579 -6.16 -3.48 23.80
#